data_AF-A0A6G1H0X3-F1
#
_entry.id   AF-A0A6G1H0X3-F1
#
_cell.length_a   1.000
_cell.length_b   1.000
_cell.length_c   1.000
_cell.angle_alpha   90.00
_cell.angle_beta   90.00
_cell.angle_gamma   90.00
#
_symmetry.space_group_name_H-M   'P 1'
#
loop_
_entity.id
_entity.type
_entity.pdbx_description
1 polymer ?
#
loop_
_entity_poly.entity_id
_entity_poly.type
_entity_poly.pdbx_seq_one_letter_code
_entity_poly.pdbx_strand_id
1 'polypeptide(L)'
;MIPTPYFLQACLTLFVITIIAATARAISILPPRPVRRKRARGTPTSMMMVLGSGGHTAEMLAIQRDLDPSKYTHRFWVIGEEDWMSRAKAVEFEEGLVEKVMKSQRERKEEEVSASKELGDGEAKFWYVGPDSYDIFLVPRARKIHQPLYTTPWTALLCLWACLKFLCHCKAAPCPKTTSGFTGPLPVYAFPDVILVNGPATATILVYATLILRFFNFRSAESQGGMRTIYIESWARVKTLSLSGKLLLRVVDRFVVQWPDLEGIGGRGEYHGVVVG
;
A
#
# COMPACT_ATOMS: atom_id res chain seq x y z
N MET A 1 -33.11 -41.42 8.45
CA MET A 1 -32.75 -40.68 9.69
C MET A 1 -33.11 -39.23 9.46
N ILE A 2 -34.25 -38.77 10.01
CA ILE A 2 -34.67 -37.37 9.93
C ILE A 2 -33.84 -36.60 10.98
N PRO A 3 -33.13 -35.51 10.63
CA PRO A 3 -32.41 -34.72 11.61
C PRO A 3 -33.39 -34.22 12.68
N THR A 4 -33.03 -34.38 13.96
CA THR A 4 -33.87 -33.93 15.07
C THR A 4 -34.07 -32.41 14.99
N PRO A 5 -35.24 -31.87 15.40
CA PRO A 5 -35.53 -30.44 15.31
C PRO A 5 -34.48 -29.56 16.02
N TYR A 6 -33.85 -30.10 17.07
CA TYR A 6 -32.76 -29.46 17.80
C TYR A 6 -31.49 -29.27 16.98
N PHE A 7 -31.17 -30.19 16.06
CA PHE A 7 -29.99 -30.06 15.19
C PHE A 7 -30.16 -28.88 14.24
N LEU A 8 -31.34 -28.76 13.60
CA LEU A 8 -31.64 -27.66 12.70
C LEU A 8 -31.63 -26.31 13.44
N GLN A 9 -32.20 -26.26 14.65
CA GLN A 9 -32.19 -25.07 15.49
C GLN A 9 -30.77 -24.65 15.88
N ALA A 10 -29.90 -25.59 16.25
CA ALA A 10 -28.50 -25.31 16.58
C ALA A 10 -27.70 -24.80 15.36
N CYS A 11 -27.92 -25.36 14.17
CA CYS A 11 -27.31 -24.85 12.95
C CYS A 11 -27.75 -23.41 12.64
N LEU A 12 -29.04 -23.09 12.83
CA LEU A 12 -29.57 -21.76 12.61
C LEU A 12 -29.01 -20.74 13.61
N THR A 13 -28.94 -21.08 14.90
CA THR A 13 -28.37 -20.17 15.90
C THR A 13 -26.89 -19.91 15.65
N LEU A 14 -26.10 -20.93 15.30
CA LEU A 14 -24.70 -20.78 14.92
C LEU A 14 -24.55 -19.90 13.65
N PHE A 15 -25.42 -20.07 12.66
CA PHE A 15 -25.42 -19.24 11.46
C PHE A 15 -25.71 -17.77 11.77
N VAL A 16 -26.69 -17.49 12.64
CA VAL A 16 -26.99 -16.11 13.06
C VAL A 16 -25.83 -15.50 13.85
N ILE A 17 -25.25 -16.24 14.79
CA ILE A 17 -24.08 -15.78 15.58
C ILE A 17 -22.89 -15.49 14.67
N THR A 18 -22.62 -16.35 13.67
CA THR A 18 -21.53 -16.12 12.73
C THR A 18 -21.77 -14.90 11.84
N ILE A 19 -23.01 -14.65 11.39
CA ILE A 19 -23.36 -13.41 10.67
C ILE A 19 -23.17 -12.18 11.55
N ILE A 20 -23.64 -12.20 12.81
CA ILE A 20 -23.47 -11.07 13.73
C ILE A 20 -21.99 -10.81 14.00
N ALA A 21 -21.20 -11.86 14.25
CA ALA A 21 -19.76 -11.73 14.44
C ALA A 21 -19.04 -11.22 13.19
N ALA A 22 -19.41 -11.72 12.01
CA ALA A 22 -18.84 -11.29 10.73
C ALA A 22 -19.18 -9.84 10.40
N THR A 23 -20.42 -9.41 10.63
CA THR A 23 -20.85 -8.02 10.42
C THR A 23 -20.18 -7.07 11.40
N ALA A 24 -20.11 -7.42 12.69
CA ALA A 24 -19.36 -6.67 13.69
C ALA A 24 -17.88 -6.55 13.31
N ARG A 25 -17.27 -7.65 12.82
CA ARG A 25 -15.90 -7.65 12.34
C ARG A 25 -15.72 -6.76 11.12
N ALA A 26 -16.61 -6.83 10.14
CA ALA A 26 -16.58 -5.99 8.94
C ALA A 26 -16.68 -4.50 9.30
N ILE A 27 -17.61 -4.13 10.18
CA ILE A 27 -17.78 -2.75 10.66
C ILE A 27 -16.53 -2.28 11.42
N SER A 28 -15.92 -3.14 12.25
CA SER A 28 -14.68 -2.81 12.96
C SER A 28 -13.50 -2.56 12.00
N ILE A 29 -13.59 -3.10 10.79
CA ILE A 29 -12.52 -3.01 9.79
C ILE A 29 -12.73 -1.86 8.80
N LEU A 30 -13.97 -1.49 8.53
CA LEU A 30 -14.28 -0.40 7.62
C LEU A 30 -13.93 0.96 8.26
N PRO A 31 -13.52 1.94 7.45
CA PRO A 31 -13.23 3.31 7.88
C PRO A 31 -14.53 4.12 8.17
N PRO A 32 -14.46 5.27 8.89
CA PRO A 32 -13.27 5.98 9.35
C PRO A 32 -12.73 5.39 10.65
N ARG A 33 -11.48 4.92 10.61
CA ARG A 33 -10.80 4.44 11.81
C ARG A 33 -9.99 5.58 12.42
N PRO A 34 -10.10 5.83 13.74
CA PRO A 34 -9.15 6.72 14.40
C PRO A 34 -7.74 6.15 14.22
N VAL A 35 -6.75 7.01 13.96
CA VAL A 35 -5.34 6.62 13.85
C VAL A 35 -4.88 6.09 15.21
N ARG A 36 -5.08 4.79 15.43
CA ARG A 36 -4.96 4.15 16.75
C ARG A 36 -3.56 4.24 17.37
N ARG A 37 -2.52 4.41 16.55
CA ARG A 37 -1.13 4.63 16.98
C ARG A 37 -0.42 5.56 16.01
N LYS A 38 0.03 6.72 16.50
CA LYS A 38 1.11 7.46 15.83
C LYS A 38 2.37 6.63 16.03
N ARG A 39 3.01 6.17 14.96
CA ARG A 39 4.31 5.49 15.08
C ARG A 39 5.32 6.46 15.68
N ALA A 40 6.27 5.92 16.45
CA ALA A 40 7.38 6.71 16.94
C ALA A 40 8.13 7.33 15.74
N ARG A 41 8.52 8.60 15.86
CA ARG A 41 9.29 9.27 14.81
C ARG A 41 10.60 8.51 14.61
N GLY A 42 11.00 8.30 13.35
CA GLY A 42 12.22 7.55 13.00
C GLY A 42 12.04 6.04 12.88
N THR A 43 10.84 5.49 13.10
CA THR A 43 10.63 4.05 12.85
C THR A 43 10.63 3.74 11.35
N PRO A 44 11.29 2.65 10.95
CA PRO A 44 11.32 2.23 9.55
C PRO A 44 9.90 1.93 9.05
N THR A 45 9.53 2.47 7.88
CA THR A 45 8.20 2.27 7.30
C THR A 45 8.31 1.60 5.94
N SER A 46 7.60 0.49 5.77
CA SER A 46 7.48 -0.22 4.51
C SER A 46 6.28 0.29 3.71
N MET A 47 6.50 0.60 2.45
CA MET A 47 5.49 1.13 1.53
C MET A 47 5.29 0.18 0.37
N MET A 48 4.04 -0.08 0.00
CA MET A 48 3.67 -0.79 -1.21
C MET A 48 2.99 0.15 -2.18
N MET A 49 3.39 0.10 -3.45
CA MET A 49 2.83 0.90 -4.53
C MET A 49 2.37 -0.02 -5.66
N VAL A 50 1.14 0.20 -6.12
CA VAL A 50 0.62 -0.49 -7.31
C VAL A 50 0.80 0.41 -8.52
N LEU A 51 1.55 -0.08 -9.50
CA LEU A 51 1.73 0.58 -10.78
C LEU A 51 0.69 0.07 -11.77
N GLY A 52 -0.09 1.00 -12.32
CA GLY A 52 -0.98 0.72 -13.44
C GLY A 52 -0.22 0.59 -14.76
N SER A 53 -0.97 0.53 -15.87
CA SER A 53 -0.43 0.67 -17.22
C SER A 53 -0.55 2.12 -17.70
N GLY A 54 0.51 2.68 -18.29
CA GLY A 54 0.47 3.98 -18.95
C GLY A 54 0.44 5.19 -18.01
N GLY A 55 -0.61 6.02 -18.10
CA GLY A 55 -0.72 7.29 -17.35
C GLY A 55 -0.73 7.12 -15.83
N HIS A 56 -1.38 6.07 -15.33
CA HIS A 56 -1.40 5.75 -13.89
C HIS A 56 0.00 5.46 -13.31
N THR A 57 0.89 4.87 -14.11
CA THR A 57 2.29 4.67 -13.70
C THR A 57 2.99 5.99 -13.49
N ALA A 58 2.79 6.95 -14.41
CA ALA A 58 3.39 8.27 -14.31
C ALA A 58 2.86 9.04 -13.10
N GLU A 59 1.56 8.95 -12.82
CA GLU A 59 0.95 9.51 -11.61
C GLU A 59 1.60 8.98 -10.34
N MET A 60 1.71 7.66 -10.21
CA MET A 60 2.31 7.03 -9.03
C MET A 60 3.79 7.34 -8.86
N LEU A 61 4.56 7.37 -9.95
CA LEU A 61 5.98 7.72 -9.91
C LEU A 61 6.18 9.20 -9.56
N ALA A 62 5.30 10.09 -10.01
CA ALA A 62 5.36 11.49 -9.63
C ALA A 62 5.17 11.67 -8.12
N ILE A 63 4.18 11.00 -7.54
CA ILE A 63 3.94 11.03 -6.09
C ILE A 63 5.17 10.52 -5.31
N GLN A 64 5.83 9.47 -5.82
CA GLN A 64 7.01 8.92 -5.17
C GLN A 64 8.25 9.83 -5.27
N ARG A 65 8.35 10.70 -6.29
CA ARG A 65 9.49 11.62 -6.44
C ARG A 65 9.62 12.60 -5.27
N ASP A 66 8.49 13.00 -4.70
CA ASP A 66 8.42 14.01 -3.64
C ASP A 66 8.54 13.38 -2.23
N LEU A 67 8.54 12.04 -2.16
CA LEU A 67 8.66 11.30 -0.91
C LEU A 67 10.13 11.12 -0.51
N ASP A 68 10.49 11.60 0.69
CA ASP A 68 11.85 11.52 1.22
C ASP A 68 12.28 10.04 1.42
N PRO A 69 13.32 9.55 0.68
CA PRO A 69 13.80 8.17 0.76
C PRO A 69 14.33 7.76 2.14
N SER A 70 14.65 8.71 3.02
CA SER A 70 15.12 8.40 4.38
C SER A 70 14.00 7.92 5.32
N LYS A 71 12.73 8.19 4.98
CA LYS A 71 11.57 7.82 5.83
C LYS A 71 11.04 6.42 5.52
N TYR A 72 11.28 5.92 4.31
CA TYR A 72 10.74 4.66 3.82
C TYR A 72 11.86 3.64 3.63
N THR A 73 11.85 2.59 4.44
CA THR A 73 12.95 1.60 4.45
C THR A 73 12.84 0.57 3.37
N HIS A 74 11.64 0.28 2.92
CA HIS A 74 11.41 -0.74 1.92
C HIS A 74 10.25 -0.38 1.02
N ARG A 75 10.44 -0.55 -0.28
CA ARG A 75 9.47 -0.23 -1.32
C ARG A 75 9.06 -1.49 -2.06
N PHE A 76 7.79 -1.84 -1.98
CA PHE A 76 7.22 -2.95 -2.72
C PHE A 76 6.51 -2.42 -3.96
N TRP A 77 7.00 -2.78 -5.14
CA TRP A 77 6.40 -2.40 -6.41
C TRP A 77 5.52 -3.53 -6.92
N VAL A 78 4.23 -3.29 -7.05
CA VAL A 78 3.28 -4.25 -7.64
C VAL A 78 2.99 -3.83 -9.07
N ILE A 79 3.30 -4.70 -10.03
CA ILE A 79 3.24 -4.39 -11.47
C ILE A 79 2.47 -5.50 -12.19
N GLY A 80 1.74 -5.15 -13.25
CA GLY A 80 1.13 -6.13 -14.14
C GLY A 80 2.18 -7.01 -14.82
N GLU A 81 1.95 -8.33 -14.90
CA GLU A 81 2.85 -9.28 -15.60
C GLU A 81 3.13 -8.87 -17.06
N GLU A 82 2.13 -8.31 -17.74
CA GLU A 82 2.20 -7.90 -19.14
C GLU A 82 2.75 -6.46 -19.32
N ASP A 83 2.98 -5.72 -18.23
CA ASP A 83 3.33 -4.29 -18.24
C ASP A 83 4.85 -4.07 -18.09
N TRP A 84 5.63 -4.55 -19.08
CA TRP A 84 7.09 -4.44 -19.09
C TRP A 84 7.60 -2.99 -18.99
N MET A 85 6.88 -2.03 -19.59
CA MET A 85 7.26 -0.61 -19.56
C MET A 85 7.13 -0.03 -18.14
N SER A 86 6.09 -0.42 -17.39
CA SER A 86 5.95 0.00 -15.99
C SER A 86 7.05 -0.61 -15.13
N ARG A 87 7.47 -1.85 -15.43
CA ARG A 87 8.62 -2.51 -14.77
C ARG A 87 9.93 -1.77 -15.03
N ALA A 88 10.21 -1.42 -16.29
CA ALA A 88 11.43 -0.68 -16.64
C ALA A 88 11.49 0.68 -15.92
N LYS A 89 10.38 1.42 -15.89
CA LYS A 89 10.29 2.70 -15.18
C LYS A 89 10.47 2.60 -13.67
N ALA A 90 10.03 1.51 -13.04
CA ALA A 90 10.25 1.30 -11.62
C ALA A 90 11.74 1.07 -11.30
N VAL A 91 12.45 0.32 -12.16
CA VAL A 91 13.90 0.10 -12.03
C VAL A 91 14.66 1.40 -12.24
N GLU A 92 14.38 2.11 -13.33
CA GLU A 92 14.98 3.42 -13.64
C GLU A 92 14.76 4.43 -12.50
N PHE A 93 13.58 4.40 -11.87
CA PHE A 93 13.28 5.26 -10.74
C PHE A 93 14.17 4.94 -9.52
N GLU A 94 14.37 3.66 -9.18
CA GLU A 94 15.23 3.26 -8.07
C GLU A 94 16.71 3.56 -8.36
N GLU A 95 17.17 3.37 -9.60
CA GLU A 95 18.52 3.78 -10.04
C GLU A 95 18.71 5.30 -9.90
N GLY A 96 17.73 6.10 -10.35
CA GLY A 96 17.76 7.55 -10.19
C GLY A 96 17.72 8.01 -8.73
N LEU A 97 17.10 7.24 -7.82
CA LEU A 97 17.18 7.51 -6.38
C LEU A 97 18.59 7.29 -5.83
N VAL A 98 19.29 6.22 -6.28
CA VAL A 98 20.69 5.97 -5.87
C VAL A 98 21.56 7.14 -6.29
N GLU A 99 21.44 7.57 -7.54
CA GLU A 99 22.23 8.69 -8.08
C GLU A 99 21.99 10.00 -7.32
N LYS A 100 20.72 10.33 -7.04
CA LYS A 100 20.35 11.53 -6.26
C LYS A 100 20.95 11.51 -4.86
N VAL A 101 20.87 10.37 -4.17
CA VAL A 101 21.44 10.25 -2.82
C VAL A 101 22.96 10.35 -2.87
N MET A 102 23.62 9.66 -3.81
CA MET A 102 25.07 9.74 -3.99
C MET A 102 25.55 11.16 -4.29
N LYS A 103 24.82 11.90 -5.14
CA LYS A 103 25.10 13.31 -5.42
C LYS A 103 24.97 14.17 -4.17
N SER A 104 23.86 14.04 -3.43
CA SER A 104 23.65 14.80 -2.19
C SER A 104 24.68 14.50 -1.10
N GLN A 105 25.25 13.28 -1.08
CA GLN A 105 26.33 12.91 -0.16
C GLN A 105 27.67 13.52 -0.58
N ARG A 106 27.94 13.62 -1.89
CA ARG A 106 29.15 14.29 -2.40
C ARG A 106 29.11 15.78 -2.08
N GLU A 107 28.00 16.44 -2.35
CA GLU A 107 27.78 17.86 -2.04
C GLU A 107 27.99 18.14 -0.54
N ARG A 108 27.40 17.34 0.36
CA ARG A 108 27.63 17.48 1.80
C ARG A 108 29.08 17.27 2.22
N LYS A 109 29.78 16.29 1.65
CA LYS A 109 31.19 16.06 1.96
C LYS A 109 32.07 17.22 1.52
N GLU A 110 31.78 17.82 0.37
CA GLU A 110 32.48 19.01 -0.12
C GLU A 110 32.22 20.23 0.78
N GLU A 111 30.97 20.40 1.24
CA GLU A 111 30.59 21.43 2.22
C GLU A 111 31.25 21.20 3.59
N GLU A 112 31.25 19.98 4.12
CA GLU A 112 31.88 19.62 5.41
C GLU A 112 33.40 19.81 5.38
N VAL A 113 34.07 19.43 4.28
CA VAL A 113 35.52 19.69 4.10
C VAL A 113 35.81 21.19 4.08
N SER A 114 34.93 21.99 3.49
CA SER A 114 35.04 23.46 3.45
C SER A 114 34.69 24.12 4.79
N ALA A 115 33.82 23.50 5.59
CA ALA A 115 33.29 24.00 6.86
C ALA A 115 33.98 23.41 8.10
N SER A 116 35.22 22.90 7.97
CA SER A 116 36.05 22.24 8.99
C SER A 116 36.39 23.10 10.25
N LYS A 117 35.48 23.91 10.79
CA LYS A 117 35.70 24.73 11.99
C LYS A 117 34.60 24.74 13.05
N GLU A 118 33.39 24.20 12.84
CA GLU A 118 32.40 24.12 13.92
C GLU A 118 31.76 22.72 13.99
N LEU A 119 32.11 22.00 15.05
CA LEU A 119 31.67 20.64 15.30
C LEU A 119 30.29 20.68 15.98
N GLY A 120 29.26 20.27 15.25
CA GLY A 120 27.94 19.93 15.78
C GLY A 120 27.64 18.46 15.54
N ASP A 121 27.17 17.76 16.57
CA ASP A 121 26.70 16.37 16.52
C ASP A 121 25.41 16.29 15.67
N GLY A 122 25.57 16.13 14.35
CA GLY A 122 24.47 15.87 13.44
C GLY A 122 24.09 14.40 13.47
N GLU A 123 22.82 14.07 13.77
CA GLU A 123 22.30 12.72 13.58
C GLU A 123 22.56 12.25 12.13
N ALA A 124 23.29 11.15 11.97
CA ALA A 124 23.59 10.59 10.66
C ALA A 124 22.28 10.20 9.96
N LYS A 125 21.89 10.95 8.92
CA LYS A 125 20.72 10.65 8.09
C LYS A 125 21.02 9.39 7.26
N PHE A 126 20.45 8.25 7.66
CA PHE A 126 20.52 7.01 6.89
C PHE A 126 19.59 7.06 5.67
N TRP A 127 20.08 6.56 4.53
CA TRP A 127 19.32 6.48 3.28
C TRP A 127 19.10 5.02 2.91
N TYR A 128 17.84 4.66 2.62
CA TYR A 128 17.44 3.31 2.26
C TYR A 128 17.31 3.20 0.74
N VAL A 129 18.46 3.02 0.08
CA VAL A 129 18.54 2.93 -1.37
C VAL A 129 19.47 1.79 -1.78
N GLY A 130 19.13 1.13 -2.89
CA GLY A 130 19.85 -0.02 -3.43
C GLY A 130 18.94 -1.24 -3.62
N PRO A 131 19.49 -2.35 -4.15
CA PRO A 131 18.72 -3.55 -4.50
C PRO A 131 18.04 -4.22 -3.29
N ASP A 132 18.58 -4.06 -2.08
CA ASP A 132 17.99 -4.63 -0.86
C ASP A 132 16.84 -3.77 -0.28
N SER A 133 16.59 -2.59 -0.86
CA SER A 133 15.58 -1.63 -0.39
C SER A 133 14.27 -1.71 -1.16
N TYR A 134 14.19 -2.51 -2.22
CA TYR A 134 12.97 -2.67 -3.00
C TYR A 134 12.77 -4.08 -3.53
N ASP A 135 11.51 -4.49 -3.63
CA ASP A 135 11.10 -5.74 -4.27
C ASP A 135 10.05 -5.45 -5.33
N ILE A 136 10.13 -6.15 -6.46
CA ILE A 136 9.14 -6.05 -7.55
C ILE A 136 8.30 -7.33 -7.60
N PHE A 137 7.00 -7.19 -7.42
CA PHE A 137 6.02 -8.26 -7.55
C PHE A 137 5.22 -8.12 -8.85
N LEU A 138 5.14 -9.21 -9.59
CA LEU A 138 4.36 -9.31 -10.82
C LEU A 138 3.01 -9.95 -10.52
N VAL A 139 1.92 -9.26 -10.88
CA VAL A 139 0.55 -9.71 -10.68
C VAL A 139 -0.16 -9.82 -12.03
N PRO A 140 -0.92 -10.89 -12.31
CA PRO A 140 -1.72 -10.97 -13.52
C PRO A 140 -2.81 -9.89 -13.51
N ARG A 141 -3.12 -9.31 -14.67
CA ARG A 141 -4.19 -8.30 -14.75
C ARG A 141 -5.54 -8.88 -14.32
N ALA A 142 -6.27 -8.14 -13.48
CA ALA A 142 -7.61 -8.54 -13.04
C ALA A 142 -8.61 -8.69 -14.21
N ARG A 143 -8.43 -7.93 -15.29
CA ARG A 143 -9.21 -8.01 -16.52
C ARG A 143 -8.32 -7.75 -17.73
N LYS A 144 -8.36 -8.63 -18.72
CA LYS A 144 -7.67 -8.47 -20.00
C LYS A 144 -8.42 -7.50 -20.91
N ILE A 145 -7.68 -6.84 -21.82
CA ILE A 145 -8.28 -5.98 -22.85
C ILE A 145 -9.14 -6.87 -23.77
N HIS A 146 -10.33 -6.39 -24.15
CA HIS A 146 -11.35 -7.16 -24.90
C HIS A 146 -11.98 -8.36 -24.17
N GLN A 147 -11.70 -8.55 -22.88
CA GLN A 147 -12.35 -9.61 -22.12
C GLN A 147 -13.82 -9.28 -21.84
N PRO A 148 -14.76 -10.21 -22.10
CA PRO A 148 -16.17 -10.01 -21.79
C PRO A 148 -16.39 -9.97 -20.26
N LEU A 149 -17.46 -9.28 -19.84
CA LEU A 149 -17.74 -9.06 -18.43
C LEU A 149 -18.00 -10.36 -17.64
N TYR A 150 -18.48 -11.42 -18.29
CA TYR A 150 -18.81 -12.69 -17.62
C TYR A 150 -17.58 -13.53 -17.27
N THR A 151 -16.47 -13.46 -18.02
CA THR A 151 -15.22 -14.16 -17.67
C THR A 151 -14.36 -13.36 -16.72
N THR A 152 -14.65 -12.06 -16.54
CA THR A 152 -13.90 -11.14 -15.69
C THR A 152 -13.81 -11.60 -14.23
N PRO A 153 -14.85 -12.17 -13.60
CA PRO A 153 -14.76 -12.67 -12.23
C PRO A 153 -13.67 -13.73 -12.05
N TRP A 154 -13.48 -14.61 -13.04
CA TRP A 154 -12.47 -15.68 -12.94
C TRP A 154 -11.05 -15.11 -12.97
N THR A 155 -10.76 -14.20 -13.90
CA THR A 155 -9.45 -13.52 -13.96
C THR A 155 -9.21 -12.62 -12.75
N ALA A 156 -10.27 -11.98 -12.24
CA ALA A 156 -10.20 -11.19 -11.02
C ALA A 156 -9.89 -12.05 -9.79
N LEU A 157 -10.45 -13.26 -9.69
CA LEU A 157 -10.13 -14.22 -8.62
C LEU A 157 -8.69 -14.73 -8.70
N LEU A 158 -8.18 -14.99 -9.90
CA LEU A 158 -6.76 -15.34 -10.09
C LEU A 158 -5.83 -14.21 -9.65
N CYS A 159 -6.17 -12.96 -10.03
CA CYS A 159 -5.47 -11.77 -9.55
C CYS A 159 -5.55 -11.65 -8.02
N LEU A 160 -6.72 -11.90 -7.43
CA LEU A 160 -6.93 -11.87 -5.98
C LEU A 160 -6.03 -12.90 -5.28
N TRP A 161 -6.00 -14.13 -5.78
CA TRP A 161 -5.15 -15.19 -5.23
C TRP A 161 -3.66 -14.85 -5.32
N ALA A 162 -3.22 -14.28 -6.45
CA ALA A 162 -1.86 -13.80 -6.61
C ALA A 162 -1.53 -12.70 -5.57
N CYS A 163 -2.40 -11.69 -5.42
CA CYS A 163 -2.24 -10.65 -4.41
C CYS A 163 -2.18 -11.21 -2.98
N LEU A 164 -3.07 -12.15 -2.62
CA LEU A 164 -3.06 -12.80 -1.31
C LEU A 164 -1.76 -13.57 -1.08
N LYS A 165 -1.29 -14.32 -2.09
CA LYS A 165 -0.02 -15.03 -2.02
C LYS A 165 1.13 -14.05 -1.77
N PHE A 166 1.20 -12.94 -2.50
CA PHE A 166 2.26 -11.94 -2.31
C PHE A 166 2.22 -11.30 -0.93
N LEU A 167 1.05 -10.79 -0.51
CA LEU A 167 0.88 -10.17 0.80
C LEU A 167 1.23 -11.14 1.94
N CYS A 168 0.94 -12.43 1.78
CA CYS A 168 1.31 -13.45 2.75
C CYS A 168 2.80 -13.80 2.76
N HIS A 169 3.56 -13.52 1.69
CA HIS A 169 4.99 -13.84 1.57
C HIS A 169 5.92 -12.61 1.61
N CYS A 170 5.38 -11.40 1.83
CA CYS A 170 6.19 -10.20 2.05
C CYS A 170 7.16 -10.44 3.22
N LYS A 171 8.46 -10.38 2.92
CA LYS A 171 9.53 -10.43 3.92
C LYS A 171 9.61 -9.07 4.60
N ALA A 172 9.93 -9.06 5.89
CA ALA A 172 10.23 -7.80 6.54
C ALA A 172 11.56 -7.26 6.01
N ALA A 173 11.60 -5.95 5.80
CA ALA A 173 12.82 -5.25 5.44
C ALA A 173 13.92 -5.54 6.47
N PRO A 174 15.16 -5.83 6.05
CA PRO A 174 16.30 -5.81 6.95
C PRO A 174 16.40 -4.41 7.56
N CYS A 175 16.25 -4.29 8.88
CA CYS A 175 16.50 -3.02 9.57
C CYS A 175 18.02 -2.89 9.80
N PRO A 176 18.70 -1.85 9.28
CA PRO A 176 20.02 -1.49 9.74
C PRO A 176 19.92 -1.11 11.22
N LYS A 177 20.81 -1.66 12.05
CA LYS A 177 20.85 -1.43 13.49
C LYS A 177 21.05 0.07 13.74
N THR A 178 20.03 0.76 14.24
CA THR A 178 20.18 2.13 14.78
C THR A 178 19.64 2.20 16.21
N THR A 179 20.34 3.01 16.99
CA THR A 179 20.47 3.18 18.45
C THR A 179 19.20 3.49 19.23
N SER A 180 18.12 2.72 19.06
CA SER A 180 16.95 2.81 19.94
C SER A 180 16.43 1.43 20.32
N GLY A 181 17.11 0.78 21.28
CA GLY A 181 16.54 -0.14 22.28
C GLY A 181 15.65 -1.33 21.87
N PHE A 182 15.37 -1.58 20.60
CA PHE A 182 14.52 -2.69 20.19
C PHE A 182 15.37 -3.94 19.92
N THR A 183 15.72 -4.64 20.98
CA THR A 183 16.37 -5.96 20.96
C THR A 183 15.34 -7.08 20.83
N GLY A 184 14.42 -6.98 19.88
CA GLY A 184 13.52 -8.06 19.50
C GLY A 184 13.96 -8.70 18.19
N PRO A 185 13.80 -10.02 18.00
CA PRO A 185 13.95 -10.61 16.67
C PRO A 185 13.00 -9.90 15.71
N LEU A 186 13.53 -9.33 14.64
CA LEU A 186 12.70 -8.74 13.58
C LEU A 186 11.74 -9.83 13.09
N PRO A 187 10.43 -9.55 12.98
CA PRO A 187 9.52 -10.51 12.38
C PRO A 187 10.03 -10.81 10.96
N VAL A 188 10.39 -12.06 10.66
CA VAL A 188 10.99 -12.49 9.37
C VAL A 188 10.10 -12.13 8.16
N TYR A 189 8.82 -11.86 8.43
CA TYR A 189 7.81 -11.46 7.46
C TYR A 189 6.96 -10.35 8.09
N ALA A 190 6.87 -9.21 7.43
CA ALA A 190 6.02 -8.09 7.83
C ALA A 190 5.15 -7.69 6.64
N PHE A 191 3.88 -7.39 6.92
CA PHE A 191 3.02 -6.78 5.93
C PHE A 191 3.49 -5.35 5.63
N PRO A 192 3.24 -4.84 4.42
CA PRO A 192 3.46 -3.43 4.13
C PRO A 192 2.64 -2.56 5.08
N ASP A 193 3.22 -1.47 5.56
CA ASP A 193 2.57 -0.59 6.52
C ASP A 193 1.53 0.30 5.85
N VAL A 194 1.92 0.82 4.70
CA VAL A 194 1.09 1.68 3.85
C VAL A 194 1.07 1.13 2.44
N ILE A 195 -0.12 1.08 1.85
CA ILE A 195 -0.37 0.63 0.50
C ILE A 195 -0.98 1.80 -0.26
N LEU A 196 -0.21 2.37 -1.18
CA LEU A 196 -0.64 3.41 -2.08
C LEU A 196 -1.17 2.79 -3.36
N VAL A 197 -2.41 3.12 -3.71
CA VAL A 197 -3.07 2.60 -4.90
C VAL A 197 -3.66 3.73 -5.73
N ASN A 198 -3.46 3.63 -7.04
CA ASN A 198 -4.10 4.46 -8.04
C ASN A 198 -4.59 3.57 -9.17
N GLY A 199 -5.65 3.98 -9.86
CA GLY A 199 -6.00 3.39 -11.14
C GLY A 199 -6.77 2.05 -11.10
N PRO A 200 -6.54 1.16 -12.09
CA PRO A 200 -7.54 0.21 -12.62
C PRO A 200 -7.79 -1.03 -11.74
N ALA A 201 -8.63 -1.94 -12.23
CA ALA A 201 -9.18 -3.09 -11.50
C ALA A 201 -8.16 -3.89 -10.66
N THR A 202 -6.92 -4.08 -11.11
CA THR A 202 -5.87 -4.79 -10.34
C THR A 202 -5.59 -4.13 -8.99
N ALA A 203 -5.51 -2.80 -8.95
CA ALA A 203 -5.30 -2.05 -7.70
C ALA A 203 -6.50 -2.19 -6.75
N THR A 204 -7.72 -2.18 -7.32
CA THR A 204 -8.95 -2.42 -6.56
C THR A 204 -8.98 -3.84 -5.96
N ILE A 205 -8.60 -4.86 -6.73
CA ILE A 205 -8.51 -6.24 -6.24
C ILE A 205 -7.46 -6.37 -5.13
N LEU A 206 -6.32 -5.70 -5.24
CA LEU A 206 -5.31 -5.71 -4.18
C LEU A 206 -5.85 -5.10 -2.88
N VAL A 207 -6.59 -3.99 -2.95
CA VAL A 207 -7.27 -3.44 -1.75
C VAL A 207 -8.23 -4.46 -1.16
N TYR A 208 -9.07 -5.12 -1.97
CA TYR A 208 -9.94 -6.18 -1.46
C TYR A 208 -9.18 -7.35 -0.82
N ALA A 209 -8.03 -7.75 -1.39
CA ALA A 209 -7.15 -8.76 -0.79
C ALA A 209 -6.70 -8.35 0.62
N THR A 210 -6.32 -7.07 0.79
CA THR A 210 -5.86 -6.55 2.09
C THR A 210 -6.97 -6.57 3.13
N LEU A 211 -8.21 -6.26 2.73
CA LEU A 211 -9.36 -6.32 3.63
C LEU A 211 -9.70 -7.73 4.05
N ILE A 212 -9.60 -8.70 3.12
CA ILE A 212 -9.83 -10.12 3.43
C ILE A 212 -8.81 -10.58 4.47
N LEU A 213 -7.52 -10.25 4.29
CA LEU A 213 -6.48 -10.60 5.26
C LEU A 213 -6.72 -9.93 6.63
N ARG A 214 -7.14 -8.66 6.63
CA ARG A 214 -7.52 -7.94 7.87
C ARG A 214 -8.76 -8.54 8.52
N PHE A 215 -9.75 -8.98 7.73
CA PHE A 215 -10.98 -9.61 8.20
C PHE A 215 -10.68 -10.83 9.06
N PHE A 216 -9.87 -11.75 8.54
CA PHE A 216 -9.44 -12.95 9.26
C PHE A 216 -8.30 -12.69 10.27
N ASN A 217 -7.87 -11.44 10.44
CA ASN A 217 -6.70 -11.06 11.25
C ASN A 217 -5.48 -11.95 10.95
N PHE A 218 -5.30 -12.32 9.69
CA PHE A 218 -4.26 -13.26 9.29
C PHE A 218 -2.89 -12.70 9.67
N ARG A 219 -2.10 -13.49 10.41
CA ARG A 219 -0.78 -13.08 10.94
C ARG A 219 -0.78 -11.76 11.72
N SER A 220 -1.89 -11.44 12.41
CA SER A 220 -2.01 -10.17 13.16
C SER A 220 -1.90 -8.91 12.28
N ALA A 221 -2.24 -9.00 10.98
CA ALA A 221 -2.25 -7.86 10.05
C ALA A 221 -3.00 -6.64 10.62
N GLU A 222 -4.15 -6.90 11.24
CA GLU A 222 -5.01 -5.86 11.80
C GLU A 222 -4.54 -5.39 13.18
N SER A 223 -4.10 -6.30 14.04
CA SER A 223 -3.64 -5.94 15.40
C SER A 223 -2.36 -5.09 15.39
N GLN A 224 -1.50 -5.27 14.39
CA GLN A 224 -0.27 -4.50 14.20
C GLN A 224 -0.51 -3.14 13.53
N GLY A 225 -1.73 -2.87 13.06
CA GLY A 225 -2.08 -1.61 12.39
C GLY A 225 -1.36 -1.38 11.06
N GLY A 226 -0.94 -2.47 10.40
CA GLY A 226 -0.35 -2.46 9.05
C GLY A 226 -1.41 -2.46 7.95
N MET A 227 -0.96 -2.52 6.70
CA MET A 227 -1.80 -2.58 5.49
C MET A 227 -2.81 -1.43 5.38
N ARG A 228 -2.41 -0.22 5.78
CA ARG A 228 -3.23 0.97 5.61
C ARG A 228 -3.31 1.33 4.14
N THR A 229 -4.52 1.43 3.62
CA THR A 229 -4.76 1.67 2.20
C THR A 229 -5.06 3.15 1.95
N ILE A 230 -4.32 3.75 1.03
CA ILE A 230 -4.56 5.11 0.56
C ILE A 230 -4.86 5.00 -0.93
N TYR A 231 -6.09 5.35 -1.30
CA TYR A 231 -6.45 5.46 -2.70
C TYR A 231 -6.31 6.89 -3.17
N ILE A 232 -5.63 7.05 -4.30
CA ILE A 232 -5.40 8.33 -4.94
C ILE A 232 -6.11 8.28 -6.28
N GLU A 233 -7.14 9.09 -6.43
CA GLU A 233 -7.88 9.20 -7.69
C GLU A 233 -6.97 9.82 -8.78
N SER A 234 -7.20 9.41 -10.03
CA SER A 234 -6.37 9.83 -11.16
C SER A 234 -6.57 11.30 -11.53
N TRP A 235 -5.52 11.96 -12.04
CA TRP A 235 -5.59 13.35 -12.49
C TRP A 235 -6.60 13.56 -13.61
N ALA A 236 -6.83 12.53 -14.43
CA ALA A 236 -7.81 12.58 -15.50
C ALA A 236 -9.27 12.73 -15.00
N ARG A 237 -9.52 12.51 -13.70
CA ARG A 237 -10.86 12.55 -13.11
C ARG A 237 -11.10 13.91 -12.44
N VAL A 238 -11.56 14.88 -13.23
CA VAL A 238 -11.85 16.25 -12.75
C VAL A 238 -13.19 16.33 -12.04
N LYS A 239 -14.27 15.91 -12.72
CA LYS A 239 -15.66 16.11 -12.25
C LYS A 239 -16.33 14.88 -11.66
N THR A 240 -15.84 13.67 -11.99
CA THR A 240 -16.48 12.42 -11.56
C THR A 240 -15.45 11.38 -11.18
N LEU A 241 -15.73 10.61 -10.12
CA LEU A 241 -14.90 9.49 -9.69
C LEU A 241 -14.81 8.40 -10.75
N SER A 242 -13.65 7.74 -10.82
CA SER A 242 -13.50 6.52 -11.61
C SER A 242 -14.37 5.40 -11.04
N LEU A 243 -14.58 4.32 -11.82
CA LEU A 243 -15.30 3.15 -11.31
C LEU A 243 -14.57 2.55 -10.10
N SER A 244 -13.24 2.45 -10.17
CA SER A 244 -12.38 2.03 -9.05
C SER A 244 -12.59 2.94 -7.83
N GLY A 245 -12.57 4.26 -8.03
CA GLY A 245 -12.80 5.23 -6.95
C GLY A 245 -14.16 5.07 -6.29
N LYS A 246 -15.23 4.90 -7.08
CA LYS A 246 -16.59 4.64 -6.55
C LYS A 246 -16.67 3.37 -5.72
N LEU A 247 -16.00 2.29 -6.14
CA LEU A 247 -15.97 1.02 -5.41
C LEU A 247 -15.17 1.11 -4.10
N LEU A 248 -14.06 1.86 -4.13
CA LEU A 248 -13.13 1.94 -3.02
C LEU A 248 -13.49 3.01 -1.99
N LEU A 249 -14.35 3.98 -2.33
CA LEU A 249 -14.67 5.15 -1.51
C LEU A 249 -15.07 4.83 -0.06
N ARG A 250 -15.80 3.73 0.18
CA ARG A 250 -16.23 3.32 1.53
C ARG A 250 -15.29 2.33 2.21
N VAL A 251 -14.24 1.94 1.52
CA VAL A 251 -13.47 0.74 1.83
C VAL A 251 -12.04 1.07 2.23
N VAL A 252 -11.42 2.04 1.55
CA VAL A 252 -10.03 2.44 1.79
C VAL A 252 -9.88 3.30 3.03
N ASP A 253 -8.75 3.22 3.72
CA ASP A 253 -8.54 3.98 4.95
C ASP A 253 -8.50 5.50 4.67
N ARG A 254 -7.85 5.94 3.59
CA ARG A 254 -7.90 7.34 3.10
C ARG A 254 -8.21 7.39 1.60
N PHE A 255 -8.99 8.39 1.21
CA PHE A 255 -9.38 8.62 -0.18
C PHE A 255 -8.96 10.04 -0.59
N VAL A 256 -7.91 10.12 -1.40
CA VAL A 256 -7.29 11.38 -1.83
C VAL A 256 -7.77 11.72 -3.24
N VAL A 257 -8.21 12.96 -3.41
CA VAL A 257 -8.62 13.54 -4.69
C VAL A 257 -7.71 14.70 -5.07
N GLN A 258 -7.56 14.87 -6.38
CA GLN A 258 -6.61 15.82 -6.98
C GLN A 258 -7.29 17.13 -7.40
N TRP A 259 -8.62 17.18 -7.40
CA TRP A 259 -9.43 18.30 -7.86
C TRP A 259 -10.37 18.78 -6.75
N PRO A 260 -10.55 20.10 -6.59
CA PRO A 260 -11.40 20.67 -5.54
C PRO A 260 -12.87 20.30 -5.72
N ASP A 261 -13.33 20.13 -6.97
CA ASP A 261 -14.70 19.71 -7.28
C ASP A 261 -15.07 18.34 -6.70
N LEU A 262 -14.08 17.52 -6.34
CA LEU A 262 -14.26 16.19 -5.75
C LEU A 262 -14.04 16.18 -4.23
N GLU A 263 -13.75 17.33 -3.63
CA GLU A 263 -13.59 17.44 -2.19
C GLU A 263 -14.89 17.07 -1.46
N GLY A 264 -14.78 16.28 -0.40
CA GLY A 264 -15.94 15.84 0.39
C GLY A 264 -16.84 14.82 -0.31
N ILE A 265 -16.49 14.33 -1.50
CA ILE A 265 -17.32 13.36 -2.21
C ILE A 265 -17.53 12.09 -1.39
N GLY A 266 -18.79 11.66 -1.26
CA GLY A 266 -19.20 10.57 -0.38
C GLY A 266 -18.80 10.74 1.10
N GLY A 267 -18.57 11.98 1.55
CA GLY A 267 -18.19 12.34 2.92
C GLY A 267 -16.76 11.99 3.29
N ARG A 268 -15.90 11.62 2.32
CA ARG A 268 -14.55 11.09 2.58
C ARG A 268 -13.45 11.57 1.64
N GLY A 269 -13.79 12.28 0.55
CA GLY A 269 -12.80 12.80 -0.38
C GLY A 269 -11.93 13.88 0.24
N GLU A 270 -10.63 13.61 0.40
CA GLU A 270 -9.65 14.55 0.92
C GLU A 270 -8.91 15.21 -0.24
N TYR A 271 -9.12 16.52 -0.44
CA TYR A 271 -8.42 17.29 -1.45
C TYR A 271 -7.06 17.74 -0.92
N HIS A 272 -6.00 17.40 -1.65
CA HIS A 272 -4.62 17.78 -1.31
C HIS A 272 -3.91 18.58 -2.42
N GLY A 273 -4.65 19.02 -3.44
CA GLY A 273 -4.07 19.62 -4.65
C GLY A 273 -3.46 18.58 -5.58
N VAL A 274 -2.83 19.06 -6.65
CA VAL A 274 -2.02 18.21 -7.54
C VAL A 274 -0.81 17.75 -6.72
N VAL A 275 -0.73 16.46 -6.43
CA VAL A 275 0.37 15.83 -5.65
C VAL A 275 1.67 15.75 -6.48
N VAL A 276 1.95 16.79 -7.26
CA VAL A 276 3.18 17.00 -8.04
C VAL A 276 3.48 18.47 -7.95
N GLY A 277 4.45 18.82 -7.10
CA GLY A 277 5.03 20.15 -7.00
C GLY A 277 6.43 20.16 -7.60
#